data_AF-A0A2N5YJY1-F1
#
_entry.id   AF-A0A2N5YJY1-F1
#
_cell.length_a   1.000
_cell.length_b   1.000
_cell.length_c   1.000
_cell.angle_alpha   90.00
_cell.angle_beta   90.00
_cell.angle_gamma   90.00
#
_symmetry.space_group_name_H-M   'P 1'
#
loop_
_entity.id
_entity.type
_entity.pdbx_description
1 polymer ?
#
loop_
_entity_poly.entity_id
_entity_poly.type
_entity_poly.pdbx_seq_one_letter_code
_entity_poly.pdbx_strand_id
1 'polypeptide(L)'
;MTYFADILVEKELKQKYRQLALMNHPDKGGMLEKMQKINEEYSFLISRLGKVPDSISNVEIGNKIFVNKSECIVTGVTEKLFTAKSLRTRKVAHFDKETGFALFNFKLRASVFPN
;
A
#
# COMPACT_ATOMS: atom_id res chain seq x y z
N MET A 1 7.99 -3.50 -0.81
CA MET A 1 7.16 -4.37 -1.68
C MET A 1 7.66 -4.27 -3.09
N THR A 2 7.84 -5.41 -3.76
CA THR A 2 8.46 -5.46 -5.09
C THR A 2 7.43 -5.77 -6.19
N TYR A 3 6.44 -6.61 -5.89
CA TYR A 3 5.47 -7.08 -6.91
C TYR A 3 4.15 -6.29 -6.91
N PHE A 4 3.77 -5.72 -5.77
CA PHE A 4 2.45 -5.11 -5.56
C PHE A 4 2.48 -3.59 -5.26
N ALA A 5 3.56 -2.90 -5.61
CA ALA A 5 3.76 -1.48 -5.29
C ALA A 5 2.69 -0.51 -5.84
N ASP A 6 1.92 -0.93 -6.87
CA ASP A 6 0.89 -0.09 -7.52
C ASP A 6 -0.54 -0.42 -7.09
N ILE A 7 -0.72 -1.39 -6.19
CA ILE A 7 -2.05 -1.89 -5.83
C ILE A 7 -2.69 -1.02 -4.76
N LEU A 8 -3.88 -0.49 -5.06
CA LEU A 8 -4.64 0.36 -4.14
C LEU A 8 -5.97 -0.27 -3.68
N VAL A 9 -6.44 -1.30 -4.38
CA VAL A 9 -7.73 -1.94 -4.08
C VAL A 9 -7.62 -3.46 -4.16
N GLU A 10 -8.37 -4.16 -3.31
CA GLU A 10 -8.35 -5.63 -3.23
C GLU A 10 -8.60 -6.31 -4.57
N LYS A 11 -9.46 -5.73 -5.40
CA LYS A 11 -9.76 -6.27 -6.73
C LYS A 11 -8.52 -6.28 -7.61
N GLU A 12 -7.76 -5.19 -7.64
CA GLU A 12 -6.49 -5.12 -8.38
C GLU A 12 -5.44 -6.05 -7.77
N LEU A 13 -5.40 -6.17 -6.43
CA LEU A 13 -4.51 -7.12 -5.74
C LEU A 13 -4.74 -8.56 -6.22
N LYS A 14 -6.00 -9.01 -6.16
CA LYS A 14 -6.43 -10.36 -6.57
C LYS A 14 -6.15 -10.60 -8.05
N GLN A 15 -6.41 -9.62 -8.91
CA GLN A 15 -6.18 -9.75 -10.35
C GLN A 15 -4.69 -9.87 -10.68
N LYS A 16 -3.85 -8.98 -10.11
CA LYS A 16 -2.40 -8.99 -10.35
C LYS A 16 -1.74 -10.23 -9.77
N TYR A 17 -2.19 -10.68 -8.59
CA TYR A 17 -1.78 -11.95 -8.00
C TYR A 17 -2.04 -13.13 -8.94
N ARG A 18 -3.25 -13.26 -9.49
CA ARG A 18 -3.58 -14.34 -10.43
C ARG A 18 -2.68 -14.31 -11.67
N GLN A 19 -2.42 -13.14 -12.24
CA GLN A 19 -1.52 -12.99 -13.39
C GLN A 19 -0.09 -13.40 -13.05
N LEU A 20 0.45 -12.92 -11.92
CA LEU A 20 1.79 -13.25 -11.47
C LEU A 20 1.94 -14.74 -11.14
N ALA A 21 0.93 -15.33 -10.50
CA ALA A 21 0.88 -16.75 -10.18
C ALA A 21 0.88 -17.62 -11.43
N LEU A 22 0.09 -17.27 -12.46
CA LEU A 22 0.07 -17.96 -13.75
C LEU A 22 1.42 -17.88 -14.48
N MET A 23 2.08 -16.73 -14.42
CA MET A 23 3.37 -16.51 -15.08
C MET A 23 4.54 -17.20 -14.37
N ASN A 24 4.50 -17.28 -13.03
CA ASN A 24 5.57 -17.85 -12.22
C ASN A 24 5.24 -19.25 -11.71
N HIS A 25 4.18 -19.88 -12.23
CA HIS A 25 3.76 -21.21 -11.78
C HIS A 25 4.87 -22.23 -12.11
N PRO A 26 5.32 -23.05 -11.14
CA PRO A 26 6.40 -24.01 -11.35
C PRO A 26 6.09 -25.02 -12.46
N ASP A 27 4.83 -25.44 -12.58
CA ASP A 27 4.36 -26.33 -13.66
C ASP A 27 4.50 -25.75 -15.08
N LYS A 28 4.64 -24.42 -15.19
CA LYS A 28 4.88 -23.71 -16.46
C LYS A 28 6.33 -23.26 -16.64
N GLY A 29 7.26 -23.81 -15.84
CA GLY A 29 8.68 -23.42 -15.86
C GLY A 29 9.00 -22.15 -15.06
N GLY A 30 8.11 -21.73 -14.16
CA GLY A 30 8.33 -20.59 -13.27
C GLY A 30 9.24 -20.92 -12.08
N MET A 31 9.87 -19.88 -11.49
CA MET A 31 10.70 -20.03 -10.29
C MET A 31 9.84 -20.14 -9.03
N LEU A 32 10.00 -21.23 -8.27
CA LEU A 32 9.32 -21.45 -6.99
C LEU A 32 9.58 -20.30 -6.00
N GLU A 33 10.82 -19.81 -5.93
CA GLU A 33 11.21 -18.69 -5.06
C GLU A 33 10.41 -17.41 -5.35
N LYS A 34 10.13 -17.12 -6.62
CA LYS A 34 9.31 -15.95 -7.00
C LYS A 34 7.87 -16.16 -6.56
N MET A 35 7.32 -17.35 -6.80
CA MET A 35 5.95 -17.69 -6.41
C MET A 35 5.75 -17.61 -4.88
N GLN A 36 6.72 -18.09 -4.10
CA GLN A 36 6.69 -17.97 -2.64
C GLN A 36 6.67 -16.50 -2.20
N LYS A 37 7.57 -15.66 -2.72
CA LYS A 37 7.58 -14.21 -2.41
C LYS A 37 6.27 -13.53 -2.80
N ILE A 38 5.69 -13.88 -3.94
CA ILE A 38 4.40 -13.34 -4.39
C ILE A 38 3.27 -13.75 -3.43
N ASN A 39 3.23 -15.01 -2.99
CA ASN A 39 2.25 -15.50 -2.02
C ASN A 39 2.39 -14.78 -0.66
N GLU A 40 3.61 -14.61 -0.16
CA GLU A 40 3.88 -13.91 1.10
C GLU A 40 3.42 -12.46 1.05
N GLU A 41 3.85 -11.69 0.03
CA GLU A 41 3.41 -10.30 -0.12
C GLU A 41 1.89 -10.19 -0.30
N TYR A 42 1.28 -11.11 -1.05
CA TYR A 42 -0.17 -11.12 -1.26
C TYR A 42 -0.93 -11.36 0.04
N SER A 43 -0.55 -12.38 0.82
CA SER A 43 -1.17 -12.70 2.10
C SER A 43 -1.07 -11.55 3.10
N PHE A 44 0.10 -10.90 3.13
CA PHE A 44 0.33 -9.72 3.95
C PHE A 44 -0.57 -8.54 3.53
N LEU A 45 -0.63 -8.24 2.23
CA LEU A 45 -1.44 -7.14 1.70
C LEU A 45 -2.92 -7.37 1.87
N ILE A 46 -3.43 -8.55 1.52
CA ILE A 46 -4.88 -8.80 1.53
C ILE A 46 -5.48 -8.67 2.93
N SER A 47 -4.72 -8.99 3.97
CA SER A 47 -5.16 -8.82 5.37
C SER A 47 -5.21 -7.36 5.81
N ARG A 48 -4.45 -6.47 5.17
CA ARG A 48 -4.24 -5.08 5.59
C ARG A 48 -4.90 -4.05 4.68
N LEU A 49 -5.12 -4.42 3.43
CA LEU A 49 -5.61 -3.53 2.40
C LEU A 49 -7.00 -3.02 2.75
N GLY A 50 -7.15 -1.71 2.85
CA GLY A 50 -8.43 -1.08 3.19
C GLY A 50 -8.71 -0.96 4.68
N LYS A 51 -7.85 -1.48 5.56
CA LYS A 51 -7.95 -1.24 7.01
C LYS A 51 -7.54 0.19 7.34
N VAL A 52 -8.33 0.85 8.19
CA VAL A 52 -7.99 2.15 8.76
C VAL A 52 -7.15 1.90 10.01
N PRO A 53 -5.94 2.48 10.14
CA PRO A 53 -5.15 2.33 11.36
C PRO A 53 -5.75 3.15 12.50
N ASP A 54 -5.45 2.79 13.75
CA ASP A 54 -5.84 3.56 14.94
C ASP A 54 -5.21 4.96 14.97
N SER A 55 -3.98 5.09 14.46
CA SER A 55 -3.22 6.33 14.50
C SER A 55 -2.19 6.40 13.38
N ILE A 56 -1.80 7.62 13.00
CA ILE A 56 -0.83 7.89 11.92
C ILE A 56 0.55 7.28 12.21
N SER A 57 0.95 7.23 13.48
CA SER A 57 2.25 6.66 13.86
C SER A 57 2.32 5.14 13.64
N ASN A 58 1.18 4.46 13.74
CA ASN A 58 1.08 3.00 13.57
C ASN A 58 0.58 2.61 12.16
N VAL A 59 0.81 3.45 11.15
CA VAL A 59 0.39 3.09 9.79
C VAL A 59 1.24 1.96 9.25
N GLU A 60 0.58 1.06 8.55
CA GLU A 60 1.18 -0.09 7.89
C GLU A 60 0.87 -0.08 6.39
N ILE A 61 1.67 -0.81 5.60
CA ILE A 61 1.45 -0.92 4.16
C ILE A 61 0.08 -1.59 3.90
N GLY A 62 -0.69 -1.02 2.99
CA GLY A 62 -2.07 -1.41 2.67
C GLY A 62 -3.13 -0.63 3.44
N ASN A 63 -2.76 0.08 4.51
CA ASN A 63 -3.73 0.86 5.28
C ASN A 63 -4.34 2.00 4.45
N LYS A 64 -5.62 2.25 4.72
CA LYS A 64 -6.37 3.36 4.15
C LYS A 64 -6.25 4.58 5.06
N ILE A 65 -5.86 5.70 4.47
CA ILE A 65 -5.72 7.00 5.14
C ILE A 65 -6.34 8.10 4.28
N PHE A 66 -6.62 9.24 4.89
CA PHE A 66 -7.21 10.39 4.22
C PHE A 66 -6.20 11.52 4.18
N VAL A 67 -6.01 12.13 3.00
CA VAL A 67 -5.21 13.34 2.83
C VAL A 67 -6.13 14.44 2.33
N ASN A 68 -6.42 15.43 3.17
CA ASN A 68 -7.37 16.52 2.84
C ASN A 68 -8.67 15.99 2.21
N LYS A 69 -9.39 15.09 2.92
CA LYS A 69 -10.63 14.44 2.47
C LYS A 69 -10.50 13.47 1.28
N SER A 70 -9.32 13.34 0.70
CA SER A 70 -9.07 12.39 -0.39
C SER A 70 -8.59 11.06 0.15
N GLU A 71 -9.17 9.97 -0.34
CA GLU A 71 -8.77 8.62 0.05
C GLU A 71 -7.41 8.24 -0.57
N CYS A 72 -6.53 7.75 0.28
CA CYS A 72 -5.18 7.32 -0.06
C CYS A 72 -4.88 5.95 0.57
N ILE A 73 -3.95 5.22 -0.03
CA ILE A 73 -3.46 3.94 0.49
C ILE A 73 -1.98 4.07 0.77
N VAL A 74 -1.54 3.53 1.91
CA VAL A 74 -0.14 3.49 2.29
C VAL A 74 0.57 2.41 1.45
N THR A 75 1.55 2.81 0.66
CA THR A 75 2.32 1.93 -0.23
C THR A 75 3.73 1.64 0.27
N GLY A 76 4.21 2.44 1.24
CA GLY A 76 5.53 2.27 1.84
C GLY A 76 5.55 2.81 3.26
N VAL A 77 6.28 2.15 4.14
CA VAL A 77 6.41 2.55 5.54
C VAL A 77 7.87 2.39 5.94
N THR A 78 8.39 3.43 6.59
CA THR A 78 9.70 3.49 7.22
C THR A 78 9.50 3.78 8.71
N GLU A 79 10.58 3.87 9.48
CA GLU A 79 10.53 4.16 10.91
C GLU A 79 9.81 5.49 11.23
N LYS A 80 10.19 6.58 10.54
CA LYS A 80 9.63 7.93 10.77
C LYS A 80 8.66 8.42 9.71
N LEU A 81 8.66 7.76 8.54
CA LEU A 81 7.95 8.24 7.37
C LEU A 81 7.04 7.15 6.81
N PHE A 82 6.01 7.56 6.11
CA PHE A 82 5.22 6.66 5.28
C PHE A 82 4.90 7.32 3.95
N THR A 83 4.67 6.47 2.95
CA THR A 83 4.35 6.87 1.59
C THR A 83 2.90 6.49 1.33
N ALA A 84 2.10 7.45 0.90
CA ALA A 84 0.72 7.21 0.53
C ALA A 84 0.45 7.62 -0.91
N LYS A 85 -0.39 6.83 -1.58
CA LYS A 85 -0.79 7.01 -2.96
C LYS A 85 -2.28 7.30 -3.03
N SER A 86 -2.65 8.37 -3.74
CA SER A 86 -4.04 8.78 -3.92
C SER A 86 -4.81 7.79 -4.79
N LEU A 87 -6.01 7.38 -4.36
CA LEU A 87 -6.90 6.54 -5.17
C LEU A 87 -7.41 7.27 -6.42
N ARG A 88 -7.61 8.59 -6.33
CA ARG A 88 -8.15 9.41 -7.42
C ARG A 88 -7.09 9.83 -8.43
N THR A 89 -5.98 10.40 -7.94
CA THR A 89 -4.96 11.01 -8.83
C THR A 89 -3.75 10.10 -9.06
N ARG A 90 -3.67 8.95 -8.37
CA ARG A 90 -2.51 8.04 -8.37
C ARG A 90 -1.18 8.74 -8.00
N LYS A 91 -1.22 9.99 -7.50
CA LYS A 91 -0.03 10.72 -7.04
C LYS A 91 0.46 10.12 -5.73
N VAL A 92 1.78 10.10 -5.59
CA VAL A 92 2.48 9.60 -4.41
C VAL A 92 2.97 10.79 -3.59
N ALA A 93 2.81 10.71 -2.27
CA ALA A 93 3.33 11.69 -1.33
C ALA A 93 3.93 10.99 -0.10
N HIS A 94 4.93 11.64 0.49
CA HIS A 94 5.64 11.16 1.68
C HIS A 94 5.20 11.99 2.87
N PHE A 95 4.84 11.33 3.95
CA PHE A 95 4.28 11.90 5.16
C PHE A 95 5.09 11.49 6.36
N ASP A 96 5.17 12.41 7.32
CA ASP A 96 5.77 12.17 8.61
C ASP A 96 4.81 11.43 9.55
N LYS A 97 5.31 10.41 10.26
CA LYS A 97 4.50 9.55 11.14
C LYS A 97 4.10 10.23 12.46
N GLU A 98 4.84 11.24 12.88
CA GLU A 98 4.58 11.95 14.14
C GLU A 98 3.58 13.08 13.90
N THR A 99 3.81 13.87 12.85
CA THR A 99 3.03 15.09 12.60
C THR A 99 1.89 14.89 11.59
N GLY A 100 2.00 13.88 10.71
CA GLY A 100 1.07 13.64 9.61
C GLY A 100 1.20 14.61 8.44
N PHE A 101 2.13 15.56 8.45
CA PHE A 101 2.34 16.49 7.34
C PHE A 101 3.15 15.85 6.22
N ALA A 102 2.87 16.24 4.97
CA ALA A 102 3.70 15.84 3.85
C ALA A 102 5.03 16.60 3.84
N LEU A 103 6.13 15.88 3.61
CA LEU A 103 7.49 16.44 3.63
C LEU A 103 7.71 17.58 2.63
N PHE A 104 7.12 17.46 1.44
CA PHE A 104 7.34 18.41 0.33
C PHE A 104 6.17 19.39 0.14
N ASN A 105 5.09 19.24 0.91
CA ASN A 105 3.91 20.08 0.78
C ASN A 105 3.11 20.12 2.08
N PHE A 106 3.43 21.07 2.96
CA PHE A 106 2.77 21.24 4.25
C PHE A 106 1.26 21.54 4.15
N LYS A 107 0.72 21.84 2.97
CA LYS A 107 -0.74 21.93 2.77
C LYS A 107 -1.43 20.57 2.79
N LEU A 108 -0.67 19.49 2.61
CA LEU A 108 -1.17 18.12 2.65
C LEU A 108 -0.96 17.56 4.06
N ARG A 109 -2.05 17.19 4.72
CA ARG A 109 -2.01 16.50 6.01
C ARG A 109 -2.74 15.17 5.89
N ALA A 110 -2.06 14.10 6.28
CA ALA A 110 -2.64 12.79 6.43
C ALA A 110 -3.44 12.70 7.74
N SER A 111 -4.53 11.95 7.72
CA SER A 111 -5.40 11.68 8.84
C SER A 111 -5.99 10.28 8.70
N VAL A 112 -6.21 9.61 9.82
CA VAL A 112 -6.88 8.30 9.86
C VAL A 112 -8.38 8.43 9.59
N PHE A 113 -8.96 9.58 9.95
CA PHE A 113 -10.35 9.91 9.70
C PHE A 113 -10.47 11.03 8.67
N PRO A 114 -11.58 11.06 7.89
CA PRO A 114 -11.88 12.17 7.01
C PRO A 114 -12.17 13.44 7.85
N ASN A 115 -11.20 14.34 7.92
CA ASN A 115 -11.34 15.70 8.49
C ASN A 115 -11.64 16.73 7.39
#